data_AF-A0A1C5XJ54-F1
#
_entry.id   AF-A0A1C5XJ54-F1
#
_cell.length_a   1.000
_cell.length_b   1.000
_cell.length_c   1.000
_cell.angle_alpha   90.00
_cell.angle_beta   90.00
_cell.angle_gamma   90.00
#
_symmetry.space_group_name_H-M   'P 1'
#
loop_
_entity.id
_entity.type
_entity.pdbx_description
1 polymer ?
#
loop_
_entity_poly.entity_id
_entity_poly.type
_entity_poly.pdbx_seq_one_letter_code
_entity_poly.pdbx_strand_id
1 'polypeptide(L)'
;MSRPLLPIERMVLHDRLLEFETLVPMIVSERSALRRWVKGGHDINSNPWNFYDADGWEMSYLEAFRMDLAEYELKTLSYAVFFKSSVFEVFFTQKNPCPTSGQGLTRHFL
;
A
#
# COMPACT_ATOMS: atom_id res chain seq x y z
N MET A 1 6.20 20.33 20.26
CA MET A 1 5.02 21.02 19.69
C MET A 1 5.53 22.02 18.67
N SER A 2 5.13 21.90 17.41
CA SER A 2 5.56 22.82 16.35
C SER A 2 4.96 24.21 16.59
N ARG A 3 5.78 25.25 16.41
CA ARG A 3 5.35 26.65 16.56
C ARG A 3 4.22 26.95 15.56
N PRO A 4 3.19 27.74 15.93
CA PRO A 4 2.20 28.20 14.98
C PRO A 4 2.84 29.00 13.85
N LEU A 5 2.49 28.68 12.60
CA LEU A 5 2.95 29.42 11.44
C LEU A 5 2.49 30.88 11.50
N LEU A 6 3.39 31.78 11.12
CA LEU A 6 3.11 33.20 10.96
C LEU A 6 2.14 33.43 9.78
N PRO A 7 1.39 34.54 9.76
CA PRO A 7 0.48 34.85 8.65
C PRO A 7 1.15 34.83 7.27
N ILE A 8 2.40 35.30 7.19
CA ILE A 8 3.19 35.33 5.95
C ILE A 8 3.55 33.90 5.51
N GLU A 9 4.01 33.06 6.44
CA GLU A 9 4.35 31.65 6.15
C GLU A 9 3.14 30.88 5.63
N ARG A 10 1.96 31.16 6.21
CA ARG A 10 0.70 30.57 5.74
C ARG A 10 0.32 31.02 4.32
N MET A 11 0.51 32.30 3.99
CA MET A 11 0.28 32.81 2.63
C MET A 11 1.21 32.12 1.62
N VAL A 12 2.51 32.06 1.93
CA VAL A 12 3.50 31.43 1.04
C VAL A 12 3.18 29.95 0.80
N LEU A 13 2.79 29.21 1.84
CA LEU A 13 2.38 27.81 1.69
C LEU A 13 1.11 27.66 0.86
N HIS A 14 0.16 28.58 0.98
CA HIS A 14 -1.05 28.56 0.18
C HIS A 14 -0.77 28.83 -1.31
N ASP A 15 0.10 29.79 -1.62
CA ASP A 15 0.48 30.11 -3.00
C ASP A 15 1.26 28.96 -3.63
N ARG A 16 2.21 28.36 -2.89
CA ARG A 16 2.92 27.15 -3.33
C ARG A 16 1.99 25.98 -3.56
N LEU A 17 0.99 25.80 -2.69
CA LEU A 17 -0.02 24.77 -2.88
C LEU A 17 -0.79 25.00 -4.17
N LEU A 18 -1.23 26.23 -4.44
CA LEU A 18 -1.97 26.54 -5.66
C LEU A 18 -1.14 26.26 -6.93
N GLU A 19 0.12 26.69 -6.94
CA GLU A 19 1.06 26.41 -8.03
C GLU A 19 1.30 24.91 -8.21
N PHE A 20 1.49 24.18 -7.10
CA PHE A 20 1.66 22.74 -7.17
C PHE A 20 0.41 22.04 -7.72
N GLU A 21 -0.79 22.49 -7.32
CA GLU A 21 -2.05 21.92 -7.80
C GLU A 21 -2.34 22.20 -9.29
N THR A 22 -1.73 23.23 -9.88
CA THR A 22 -1.88 23.57 -11.30
C THR A 22 -0.84 22.86 -12.18
N LEU A 23 0.37 22.67 -11.66
CA LEU A 23 1.46 22.03 -12.40
C LEU A 23 1.41 20.51 -12.37
N VAL A 24 0.96 19.94 -11.25
CA VAL A 24 1.00 18.49 -11.05
C VAL A 24 -0.40 17.88 -11.24
N PRO A 25 -0.57 16.94 -12.18
CA PRO A 25 -1.82 16.18 -12.29
C PRO A 25 -2.07 15.34 -11.03
N MET A 26 -3.27 15.46 -10.47
CA MET A 26 -3.66 14.75 -9.25
C MET A 26 -5.13 14.32 -9.30
N ILE A 27 -5.45 13.22 -8.62
CA ILE A 27 -6.84 12.83 -8.34
C ILE A 27 -7.38 13.55 -7.11
N VAL A 28 -8.70 13.51 -6.91
CA VAL A 28 -9.40 14.25 -5.84
C VAL A 28 -8.92 13.83 -4.44
N SER A 29 -8.63 12.55 -4.21
CA SER A 29 -8.15 12.04 -2.93
C SER A 29 -6.74 12.55 -2.60
N GLU A 30 -5.84 12.54 -3.57
CA GLU A 30 -4.49 13.10 -3.47
C GLU A 30 -4.54 14.60 -3.12
N ARG A 31 -5.30 15.38 -3.88
CA ARG A 31 -5.48 16.81 -3.63
C ARG A 31 -6.01 17.08 -2.21
N SER A 32 -6.98 16.28 -1.79
CA SER A 32 -7.59 16.40 -0.45
C SER A 32 -6.64 16.00 0.68
N ALA A 33 -5.73 15.04 0.45
CA ALA A 33 -4.69 14.67 1.39
C ALA A 33 -3.62 15.78 1.49
N LEU A 34 -3.15 16.28 0.35
CA LEU A 34 -2.16 17.36 0.28
C LEU A 34 -2.66 18.65 0.97
N ARG A 35 -3.91 19.05 0.73
CA ARG A 35 -4.52 20.20 1.42
C ARG A 35 -4.55 20.04 2.94
N ARG A 36 -4.81 18.83 3.44
CA ARG A 36 -4.81 18.55 4.89
C ARG A 36 -3.40 18.64 5.47
N TRP A 37 -2.41 18.12 4.75
CA TRP A 37 -0.99 18.21 5.10
C TRP A 37 -0.53 19.67 5.22
N VAL A 38 -0.73 20.47 4.16
CA VAL A 38 -0.34 21.90 4.16
C VAL A 38 -1.11 22.70 5.21
N LYS A 39 -2.40 22.40 5.43
CA LYS A 39 -3.19 23.02 6.49
C LYS A 39 -2.65 22.72 7.90
N GLY A 40 -2.01 21.57 8.08
CA GLY A 40 -1.26 21.21 9.31
C GLY A 40 0.02 22.04 9.52
N GLY A 41 0.42 22.81 8.51
CA GLY A 41 1.61 23.66 8.53
C GLY A 41 2.87 22.97 8.05
N HIS A 42 2.73 21.90 7.27
CA HIS A 42 3.83 21.13 6.75
C HIS A 42 4.21 21.55 5.32
N ASP A 43 5.49 21.38 4.96
CA ASP A 43 5.99 21.74 3.63
C ASP A 43 5.60 20.68 2.59
N ILE A 44 5.35 21.13 1.37
CA ILE A 44 4.94 20.27 0.24
C ILE A 44 6.06 19.31 -0.16
N ASN A 45 7.32 19.74 -0.02
CA ASN A 45 8.51 18.95 -0.35
C ASN A 45 9.00 18.09 0.83
N SER A 46 8.15 17.90 1.84
CA SER A 46 8.43 17.03 2.99
C SER A 46 7.35 15.97 3.11
N ASN A 47 7.66 14.85 3.75
CA ASN A 47 6.70 13.78 3.96
C ASN A 47 6.84 13.12 5.34
N PRO A 48 5.75 12.60 5.92
CA PRO A 48 5.78 11.99 7.24
C PRO A 48 6.41 10.58 7.27
N TRP A 49 6.71 9.99 6.11
CA TRP A 49 7.16 8.60 5.99
C TRP A 49 8.69 8.46 5.90
N ASN A 50 9.43 9.58 5.89
CA ASN A 50 10.87 9.61 5.60
C ASN A 50 11.20 8.86 4.31
N PHE A 51 10.36 9.03 3.29
CA PHE A 51 10.64 8.47 1.98
C PHE A 51 11.56 9.41 1.20
N TYR A 52 12.55 8.80 0.54
CA TYR A 52 13.57 9.47 -0.26
C TYR A 52 13.54 8.94 -1.69
N ASP A 53 13.91 9.78 -2.64
CA ASP A 53 14.07 9.38 -4.03
C ASP A 53 15.38 8.59 -4.24
N ALA A 54 15.65 8.22 -5.49
CA ALA A 54 16.84 7.45 -5.85
C ALA A 54 18.15 8.23 -5.65
N ASP A 55 18.08 9.56 -5.64
CA ASP A 55 19.22 10.46 -5.45
C ASP A 55 19.44 10.79 -3.95
N GLY A 56 18.55 10.33 -3.07
CA GLY A 56 18.61 10.52 -1.63
C GLY A 56 17.97 11.82 -1.14
N TRP A 57 17.21 12.52 -1.99
CA TRP A 57 16.43 13.69 -1.59
C TRP A 57 15.09 13.28 -1.02
N GLU A 58 14.62 14.02 -0.01
CA GLU A 58 13.31 13.76 0.57
C GLU A 58 12.23 13.98 -0.48
N MET A 59 11.36 12.98 -0.68
CA MET A 59 10.28 13.09 -1.65
C MET A 59 9.21 14.08 -1.18
N SER A 60 8.52 14.69 -2.15
CA SER A 60 7.34 15.49 -1.83
C SER A 60 6.25 14.65 -1.17
N TYR A 61 5.35 15.32 -0.44
CA TYR A 61 4.21 14.66 0.20
C TYR A 61 3.41 13.83 -0.81
N LEU A 62 3.19 14.35 -2.01
CA LEU A 62 2.39 13.69 -3.03
C LEU A 62 3.06 12.42 -3.57
N GLU A 63 4.37 12.47 -3.84
CA GLU A 63 5.13 11.30 -4.30
C GLU A 63 5.16 10.21 -3.22
N ALA A 64 5.44 10.61 -1.98
CA ALA A 64 5.44 9.69 -0.85
C ALA A 64 4.05 9.08 -0.59
N PHE A 65 2.98 9.88 -0.72
CA PHE A 65 1.60 9.41 -0.58
C PHE A 65 1.22 8.39 -1.67
N ARG A 66 1.70 8.59 -2.90
CA ARG A 66 1.51 7.61 -3.99
C ARG A 66 2.25 6.30 -3.71
N MET A 67 3.45 6.37 -3.16
CA MET A 67 4.20 5.17 -2.77
C MET A 67 3.50 4.41 -1.63
N ASP A 68 3.05 5.10 -0.59
CA ASP A 68 2.34 4.49 0.55
C ASP A 68 1.04 3.78 0.09
N LEU A 69 0.28 4.43 -0.81
CA LEU A 69 -0.90 3.82 -1.43
C LEU A 69 -0.55 2.58 -2.25
N ALA A 70 0.49 2.63 -3.08
CA ALA A 70 0.92 1.49 -3.88
C ALA A 70 1.39 0.32 -3.00
N GLU A 71 2.12 0.59 -1.93
CA GLU A 71 2.54 -0.42 -0.96
C GLU A 71 1.33 -1.07 -0.26
N TYR A 72 0.32 -0.26 0.10
CA TYR A 72 -0.92 -0.76 0.70
C TYR A 72 -1.70 -1.66 -0.26
N GLU A 73 -1.84 -1.26 -1.53
CA GLU A 73 -2.51 -2.07 -2.55
C GLU A 73 -1.78 -3.40 -2.78
N LEU A 74 -0.44 -3.39 -2.87
CA LEU A 74 0.36 -4.61 -3.01
C LEU A 74 0.22 -5.55 -1.82
N LYS A 75 0.25 -5.02 -0.58
CA LYS A 75 0.01 -5.83 0.63
C LYS A 75 -1.39 -6.45 0.60
N THR A 76 -2.41 -5.66 0.26
CA THR A 76 -3.79 -6.14 0.20
C THR A 76 -3.97 -7.24 -0.85
N LEU A 77 -3.39 -7.05 -2.03
CA LEU A 77 -3.41 -8.07 -3.10
C LEU A 77 -2.61 -9.31 -2.71
N SER A 78 -1.45 -9.15 -2.06
CA SER A 78 -0.65 -10.27 -1.53
C SER A 78 -1.46 -11.10 -0.53
N TYR A 79 -2.11 -10.46 0.46
CA TYR A 79 -2.98 -11.17 1.39
C TYR A 79 -4.16 -11.86 0.70
N ALA A 80 -4.79 -11.23 -0.29
CA ALA A 80 -5.89 -11.82 -1.05
C ALA A 80 -5.44 -13.03 -1.89
N VAL A 81 -4.27 -12.96 -2.54
CA VAL A 81 -3.67 -14.07 -3.29
C VAL A 81 -3.25 -15.20 -2.35
N PHE A 82 -2.65 -14.87 -1.21
CA PHE A 82 -2.28 -15.84 -0.19
C PHE A 82 -3.51 -16.57 0.36
N PHE A 83 -4.59 -15.84 0.69
CA PHE A 83 -5.85 -16.46 1.13
C PHE A 83 -6.48 -17.32 0.04
N LYS A 84 -6.50 -16.89 -1.22
CA LYS A 84 -7.00 -17.72 -2.33
C LYS A 84 -6.16 -18.98 -2.54
N SER A 85 -4.85 -18.90 -2.38
CA SER A 85 -3.94 -20.05 -2.56
C SER A 85 -4.03 -21.03 -1.39
N SER A 86 -4.14 -20.53 -0.16
CA SER A 86 -4.31 -21.37 1.04
C SER A 86 -5.65 -22.11 1.04
N VAL A 87 -6.74 -21.46 0.59
CA VAL A 87 -8.03 -22.14 0.39
C VAL A 87 -7.94 -23.19 -0.72
N PHE A 88 -7.21 -22.92 -1.82
CA PHE A 88 -7.07 -23.89 -2.91
C PHE A 88 -6.30 -25.15 -2.50
N GLU A 89 -5.22 -25.04 -1.70
CA GLU A 89 -4.49 -26.20 -1.19
C GLU A 89 -5.30 -27.05 -0.19
N VAL A 90 -6.09 -26.41 0.67
CA VAL A 90 -6.96 -27.12 1.63
C VAL A 90 -8.07 -27.91 0.90
N PHE A 91 -8.60 -27.39 -0.21
CA PHE A 91 -9.59 -28.12 -1.01
C PHE A 91 -9.00 -29.26 -1.85
N PHE A 92 -7.74 -29.17 -2.31
CA PHE A 92 -7.12 -30.21 -3.13
C PHE A 92 -6.67 -31.43 -2.31
N THR A 93 -6.23 -31.20 -1.06
CA THR A 93 -5.81 -32.27 -0.13
C THR A 93 -6.99 -33.06 0.44
N GLN A 94 -8.20 -32.49 0.50
CA GLN A 94 -9.39 -33.19 1.01
C GLN A 94 -10.09 -34.08 -0.05
N LYS A 95 -9.75 -33.96 -1.34
CA LYS A 95 -10.38 -34.75 -2.42
C LYS A 95 -9.64 -36.02 -2.85
N ASN A 96 -8.58 -36.42 -2.16
CA ASN A 96 -7.95 -37.73 -2.39
C ASN A 96 -7.77 -38.51 -1.08
N PRO A 97 -8.84 -39.09 -0.50
CA PRO A 97 -8.65 -40.12 0.51
C PRO A 97 -7.97 -41.33 -0.14
N CYS A 98 -6.81 -41.69 0.40
CA CYS A 98 -6.08 -42.92 0.13
C CYS A 98 -7.06 -44.13 0.21
N PRO A 99 -7.12 -45.02 -0.81
CA PRO A 99 -7.94 -46.21 -0.69
C PRO A 99 -7.19 -47.25 0.14
N THR A 100 -7.48 -47.29 1.45
CA THR A 100 -7.19 -48.48 2.25
C THR A 100 -8.29 -49.51 1.97
N SER A 101 -7.94 -50.60 1.29
CA SER A 101 -8.78 -51.81 1.22
C SER A 101 -7.88 -53.02 1.15
N GLY A 102 -7.59 -53.62 2.32
CA GLY A 102 -7.13 -54.99 2.37
C GLY A 102 -8.32 -55.94 2.23
N GLN A 103 -8.31 -56.82 1.24
CA GLN A 103 -9.01 -58.12 1.23
C GLN A 103 -8.35 -59.07 0.20
N GLY A 104 -8.10 -60.33 0.60
CA GLY A 104 -8.12 -61.46 -0.34
C GLY A 104 -6.79 -62.17 -0.63
N LEU A 105 -6.18 -62.79 0.38
CA LEU A 105 -5.23 -63.90 0.17
C LEU A 105 -6.05 -65.17 -0.15
N THR A 106 -6.04 -65.67 -1.38
CA THR A 106 -6.25 -67.10 -1.71
C THR A 106 -6.03 -67.39 -3.21
N ARG A 107 -5.04 -68.24 -3.49
CA ARG A 107 -5.05 -69.42 -4.41
C ARG A 107 -3.59 -69.79 -4.69
N HIS A 108 -3.05 -70.74 -3.93
CA HIS A 108 -3.00 -72.18 -4.21
C HIS A 108 -1.66 -72.56 -4.85
N PHE A 109 -0.88 -73.30 -4.07
CA PHE A 109 0.18 -74.18 -4.54
C PHE A 109 -0.37 -75.07 -5.67
N LEU A 110 0.32 -75.08 -6.82
CA LEU A 110 1.09 -76.22 -7.33
C LEU A 110 2.08 -75.70 -8.38
#